data_AF-A0A9Q1C8X2-F1
#
_entry.id   AF-A0A9Q1C8X2-F1
#
_cell.length_a   1.000
_cell.length_b   1.000
_cell.length_c   1.000
_cell.angle_alpha   90.00
_cell.angle_beta   90.00
_cell.angle_gamma   90.00
#
_symmetry.space_group_name_H-M   'P 1'
#
loop_
_entity.id
_entity.type
_entity.pdbx_description
1 polymer ?
#
loop_
_entity_poly.entity_id
_entity_poly.type
_entity_poly.pdbx_seq_one_letter_code
_entity_poly.pdbx_strand_id
1 'polypeptide(L)'
;MYRWKSTLVDTGTFRSTVSGHVYKARLASVPLLETKVHYVSLLGSVKVPVSYKGSQVQCLVDLLVVKGKNPSSFGRDLLERVKLDLGSIFSVERSDKRTSRSDLQISQQLKELLKTNEALFEASSLSLGMNGFTASLKLKANAKPVFQKDGPVTYSLVSQAKKEYERLRETGIINSIDTNNWASPVVHIEKLNGNFRVVWRLQGLNECIEDDNCNNLISRHFQPDWQKTELSLSPSQH
;
A
#
# COMPACT_ATOMS: atom_id res chain seq x y z
N MET A 1 11.79 -27.66 -13.50
CA MET A 1 11.53 -26.80 -12.32
C MET A 1 11.80 -25.33 -12.71
N TYR A 2 10.79 -24.47 -12.72
CA TYR A 2 10.88 -23.04 -13.01
C TYR A 2 11.19 -22.25 -11.75
N ARG A 3 12.22 -21.38 -11.76
CA ARG A 3 12.51 -20.48 -10.64
C ARG A 3 11.96 -19.08 -10.91
N TRP A 4 11.22 -18.53 -9.95
CA TRP A 4 10.78 -17.14 -9.95
C TRP A 4 12.01 -16.27 -9.68
N LYS A 5 12.49 -15.56 -10.71
CA LYS A 5 13.69 -14.71 -10.62
C LYS A 5 13.37 -13.26 -10.20
N SER A 6 12.13 -12.82 -10.40
CA SER A 6 11.65 -11.49 -10.02
C SER A 6 10.14 -11.55 -9.79
N THR A 7 9.71 -11.33 -8.56
CA THR A 7 8.30 -11.40 -8.18
C THR A 7 8.02 -10.37 -7.12
N LEU A 8 6.91 -9.66 -7.28
CA LEU A 8 6.43 -8.71 -6.30
C LEU A 8 5.76 -9.46 -5.15
N VAL A 9 6.28 -9.33 -3.92
CA VAL A 9 5.53 -9.75 -2.73
C VAL A 9 4.51 -8.67 -2.41
N ASP A 10 3.22 -9.01 -2.54
CA ASP A 10 2.13 -8.06 -2.51
C ASP A 10 1.08 -8.47 -1.46
N THR A 11 1.07 -7.76 -0.33
CA THR A 11 0.09 -7.98 0.75
C THR A 11 -1.28 -7.39 0.43
N GLY A 12 -1.38 -6.49 -0.56
CA GLY A 12 -2.63 -5.90 -1.03
C GLY A 12 -3.41 -6.82 -1.98
N THR A 13 -2.72 -7.75 -2.64
CA THR A 13 -3.35 -8.69 -3.57
C THR A 13 -3.79 -9.99 -2.88
N PHE A 14 -5.04 -10.40 -3.10
CA PHE A 14 -5.58 -11.66 -2.55
C PHE A 14 -5.05 -12.92 -3.27
N ARG A 15 -4.87 -12.85 -4.60
CA ARG A 15 -4.49 -14.00 -5.45
C ARG A 15 -3.15 -13.80 -6.14
N SER A 16 -2.30 -14.81 -6.08
CA SER A 16 -1.02 -14.79 -6.77
C SER A 16 -1.19 -14.87 -8.29
N THR A 17 -0.35 -14.15 -9.02
CA THR A 17 -0.46 -14.02 -10.48
C THR A 17 0.84 -14.36 -11.18
N VAL A 18 0.71 -14.83 -12.42
CA VAL A 18 1.82 -15.03 -13.35
C VAL A 18 1.45 -14.43 -14.70
N SER A 19 2.41 -13.83 -15.41
CA SER A 19 2.12 -13.30 -16.74
C SER A 19 1.94 -14.41 -17.78
N GLY A 20 1.11 -14.14 -18.78
CA GLY A 20 0.90 -15.02 -19.92
C GLY A 20 2.19 -15.32 -20.68
N HIS A 21 3.15 -14.39 -20.68
CA HIS A 21 4.50 -14.65 -21.19
C HIS A 21 5.23 -15.74 -20.41
N VAL A 22 5.27 -15.66 -19.08
CA VAL A 22 5.91 -16.67 -18.23
C VAL A 22 5.17 -18.00 -18.33
N TYR A 23 3.84 -17.98 -18.34
CA TYR A 23 3.03 -19.18 -18.54
C TYR A 23 3.39 -19.89 -19.85
N LYS A 24 3.37 -19.18 -20.98
CA LYS A 24 3.72 -19.76 -22.29
C LYS A 24 5.15 -20.31 -22.33
N ALA A 25 6.09 -19.62 -21.71
CA ALA A 25 7.50 -20.01 -21.75
C ALA A 25 7.83 -21.19 -20.82
N ARG A 26 7.09 -21.38 -19.72
CA ARG A 26 7.54 -22.21 -18.59
C ARG A 26 6.48 -23.13 -17.98
N LEU A 27 5.20 -22.85 -18.19
CA LEU A 27 4.06 -23.59 -17.63
C LEU A 27 3.06 -24.04 -18.71
N ALA A 28 3.39 -23.94 -19.99
CA ALA A 28 2.50 -24.27 -21.11
C ALA A 28 2.03 -25.73 -21.12
N SER A 29 2.75 -26.62 -20.44
CA SER A 29 2.38 -28.03 -20.26
C SER A 29 1.24 -28.23 -19.24
N VAL A 30 0.90 -27.23 -18.44
CA VAL A 30 -0.15 -27.30 -17.42
C VAL A 30 -1.41 -26.64 -17.98
N PRO A 31 -2.58 -27.31 -17.98
CA PRO A 31 -3.78 -26.77 -18.60
C PRO A 31 -4.28 -25.50 -17.91
N LEU A 32 -4.77 -24.54 -18.71
CA LEU A 32 -5.50 -23.37 -18.22
C LEU A 32 -6.91 -23.79 -17.81
N LEU A 33 -7.29 -23.44 -16.58
CA LEU A 33 -8.62 -23.60 -16.04
C LEU A 33 -9.38 -22.27 -16.14
N GLU A 34 -10.68 -22.34 -16.41
CA GLU A 34 -11.55 -21.18 -16.43
C GLU A 34 -11.63 -20.51 -15.05
N THR A 35 -11.74 -19.18 -15.02
CA THR A 35 -11.80 -18.39 -13.79
C THR A 35 -12.89 -17.32 -13.87
N LYS A 36 -13.61 -17.13 -12.76
CA LYS A 36 -14.70 -16.15 -12.63
C LYS A 36 -14.21 -14.77 -12.17
N VAL A 37 -12.91 -14.48 -12.28
CA VAL A 37 -12.32 -13.21 -11.87
C VAL A 37 -12.34 -12.24 -13.05
N HIS A 38 -13.07 -11.12 -12.92
CA HIS A 38 -13.36 -10.20 -14.03
C HIS A 38 -12.59 -8.86 -13.98
N TYR A 39 -11.92 -8.54 -12.88
CA TYR A 39 -11.29 -7.22 -12.67
C TYR A 39 -9.94 -7.02 -13.38
N VAL A 40 -9.38 -8.08 -13.99
CA VAL A 40 -8.09 -8.07 -14.69
C VAL A 40 -8.23 -8.87 -15.98
N SER A 41 -7.53 -8.48 -17.04
CA SER A 41 -7.46 -9.26 -18.30
C SER A 41 -6.73 -10.60 -18.08
N LEU A 42 -7.48 -11.67 -17.84
CA LEU A 42 -6.97 -13.00 -17.54
C LEU A 42 -7.02 -13.94 -18.76
N LEU A 43 -6.09 -14.88 -18.82
CA LEU A 43 -6.10 -16.03 -19.72
C LEU A 43 -6.71 -17.28 -19.04
N GLY A 44 -6.77 -17.30 -17.71
CA GLY A 44 -7.27 -18.42 -16.93
C GLY A 44 -6.52 -18.54 -15.60
N SER A 45 -6.64 -19.70 -14.97
CA SER A 45 -5.88 -20.07 -13.77
C SER A 45 -5.12 -21.37 -14.01
N VAL A 46 -4.03 -21.58 -13.28
CA VAL A 46 -3.20 -22.78 -13.39
C VAL A 46 -2.85 -23.30 -12.00
N LYS A 47 -3.04 -24.61 -11.81
CA LYS A 47 -2.67 -25.32 -10.56
C LYS A 47 -1.22 -25.76 -10.62
N VAL A 48 -0.39 -25.20 -9.76
CA VAL A 48 1.04 -25.54 -9.71
C VAL A 48 1.51 -25.83 -8.28
N PRO A 49 2.39 -26.83 -8.09
CA PRO A 49 3.06 -27.01 -6.81
C PRO A 49 4.17 -25.97 -6.65
N VAL A 50 4.17 -25.31 -5.50
CA VAL A 50 5.12 -24.25 -5.13
C VAL A 50 5.98 -24.73 -3.98
N SER A 51 7.28 -24.49 -4.07
CA SER A 51 8.27 -24.75 -3.02
C SER A 51 9.15 -23.52 -2.75
N TYR A 52 9.54 -23.32 -1.50
CA TYR A 52 10.42 -22.24 -1.04
C TYR A 52 11.70 -22.81 -0.44
N LYS A 53 12.86 -22.21 -0.77
CA LYS A 53 14.21 -22.64 -0.34
C LYS A 53 14.46 -24.16 -0.45
N GLY A 54 13.89 -24.82 -1.48
CA GLY A 54 14.05 -26.27 -1.67
C GLY A 54 13.37 -27.13 -0.61
N SER A 55 12.39 -26.60 0.12
CA SER A 55 11.56 -27.37 1.05
C SER A 55 10.93 -28.58 0.35
N GLN A 56 10.96 -29.73 1.03
CA GLN A 56 10.29 -30.97 0.59
C GLN A 56 8.76 -30.83 0.62
N VAL A 57 8.24 -29.87 1.38
CA VAL A 57 6.80 -29.57 1.44
C VAL A 57 6.44 -28.66 0.28
N GLN A 58 5.64 -29.20 -0.66
CA GLN A 58 5.06 -28.44 -1.76
C GLN A 58 3.63 -28.04 -1.41
N CYS A 59 3.29 -26.79 -1.68
CA CYS A 59 1.91 -26.32 -1.60
C CYS A 59 1.33 -26.20 -3.00
N LEU A 60 0.19 -26.84 -3.25
CA LEU A 60 -0.56 -26.66 -4.50
C LEU A 60 -1.34 -25.34 -4.46
N VAL A 61 -1.12 -24.47 -5.45
CA VAL A 61 -1.75 -23.14 -5.54
C VAL A 61 -2.29 -22.86 -6.94
N ASP A 62 -3.43 -22.16 -6.96
CA ASP A 62 -4.10 -21.68 -8.16
C ASP A 62 -3.57 -20.29 -8.54
N LEU A 63 -2.59 -20.24 -9.43
CA LEU A 63 -2.06 -18.98 -9.96
C LEU A 63 -2.97 -18.43 -11.06
N LEU A 64 -3.28 -17.13 -11.00
CA LEU A 64 -4.00 -16.46 -12.09
C LEU A 64 -3.03 -16.09 -13.21
N VAL A 65 -3.36 -16.48 -14.44
CA VAL A 65 -2.55 -16.15 -15.62
C VAL A 65 -3.06 -14.85 -16.23
N VAL A 66 -2.29 -13.78 -16.08
CA VAL A 66 -2.65 -12.43 -16.55
C VAL A 66 -2.12 -12.20 -17.95
N LYS A 67 -2.93 -11.63 -18.86
CA LYS A 67 -2.50 -11.30 -20.22
C LYS A 67 -1.34 -10.28 -20.19
N GLY A 68 -0.32 -10.50 -21.03
CA GLY A 68 0.81 -9.58 -21.20
C GLY A 68 2.13 -10.07 -20.58
N LYS A 69 3.02 -9.11 -20.28
CA LYS A 69 4.37 -9.33 -19.75
C LYS A 69 4.56 -8.72 -18.34
N ASN A 70 3.46 -8.54 -17.60
CA ASN A 70 3.50 -7.93 -16.27
C ASN A 70 4.36 -8.78 -15.31
N PRO A 71 4.94 -8.17 -14.26
CA PRO A 71 5.60 -8.92 -13.20
C PRO A 71 4.63 -9.92 -12.57
N SER A 72 5.12 -11.12 -12.25
CA SER A 72 4.37 -12.06 -11.41
C SER A 72 4.22 -11.48 -10.00
N SER A 73 3.06 -11.70 -9.38
CA SER A 73 2.80 -11.27 -8.00
C SER A 73 2.59 -12.46 -7.08
N PHE A 74 3.08 -12.29 -5.85
CA PHE A 74 2.96 -13.22 -4.75
C PHE A 74 1.98 -12.62 -3.75
N GLY A 75 0.73 -13.06 -3.86
CA GLY A 75 -0.39 -12.57 -3.06
C GLY A 75 -0.53 -13.29 -1.72
N ARG A 76 -1.60 -12.93 -1.01
CA ARG A 76 -1.90 -13.48 0.32
C ARG A 76 -2.14 -14.98 0.33
N ASP A 77 -2.70 -15.54 -0.74
CA ASP A 77 -2.91 -16.98 -0.91
C ASP A 77 -1.61 -17.81 -0.85
N LEU A 78 -0.51 -17.27 -1.36
CA LEU A 78 0.82 -17.87 -1.19
C LEU A 78 1.47 -17.48 0.14
N LEU A 79 1.34 -16.24 0.60
CA LEU A 79 1.91 -15.79 1.89
C LEU A 79 1.38 -16.60 3.08
N GLU A 80 0.11 -16.99 3.06
CA GLU A 80 -0.50 -17.78 4.13
C GLU A 80 0.09 -19.21 4.20
N ARG A 81 0.48 -19.76 3.04
CA ARG A 81 0.88 -21.17 2.92
C ARG A 81 2.39 -21.35 2.89
N VAL A 82 3.12 -20.37 2.38
CA VAL A 82 4.57 -20.35 2.31
C VAL A 82 5.09 -19.48 3.44
N LYS A 83 5.65 -20.11 4.48
CA LYS A 83 6.31 -19.42 5.57
C LYS A 83 7.61 -18.80 5.08
N LEU A 84 7.51 -17.57 4.57
CA LEU A 84 8.65 -16.78 4.17
C LEU A 84 9.50 -16.44 5.40
N ASP A 85 10.81 -16.58 5.26
CA ASP A 85 11.76 -16.11 6.26
C ASP A 85 11.95 -14.60 6.08
N LEU A 86 10.95 -13.85 6.54
CA LEU A 86 10.91 -12.38 6.44
C LEU A 86 12.11 -11.74 7.14
N GLY A 87 12.63 -12.39 8.19
CA GLY A 87 13.85 -11.97 8.87
C GLY A 87 15.03 -11.96 7.91
N SER A 88 15.23 -13.02 7.11
CA SER A 88 16.27 -13.05 6.07
C SER A 88 15.96 -12.15 4.87
N ILE A 89 14.68 -12.02 4.47
CA ILE A 89 14.27 -11.25 3.27
C ILE A 89 14.39 -9.75 3.52
N PHE A 90 14.04 -9.29 4.72
CA PHE A 90 14.08 -7.90 5.13
C PHE A 90 15.21 -7.62 6.12
N SER A 91 16.23 -8.49 6.16
CA SER A 91 17.42 -8.25 6.96
C SER A 91 18.15 -7.06 6.38
N VAL A 92 17.97 -5.90 7.01
CA VAL A 92 18.91 -4.80 6.86
C VAL A 92 20.15 -5.23 7.63
N GLU A 93 21.16 -5.73 6.92
CA GLU A 93 22.48 -5.95 7.52
C GLU A 93 22.95 -4.62 8.13
N ARG A 94 22.89 -4.51 9.46
CA ARG A 94 23.63 -3.47 10.16
C ARG A 94 25.09 -3.84 9.99
N SER A 95 25.81 -3.11 9.16
CA SER A 95 27.25 -3.26 9.02
C SER A 95 27.94 -2.75 10.29
N ASP A 96 27.88 -3.52 11.38
CA ASP A 96 28.71 -3.34 12.59
C ASP A 96 30.16 -3.82 12.35
N LYS A 97 30.62 -3.83 11.09
CA LYS A 97 31.98 -4.21 10.70
C LYS A 97 32.70 -2.97 10.21
N ARG A 98 33.63 -2.47 11.06
CA ARG A 98 34.73 -1.53 10.77
C ARG A 98 34.49 -0.68 9.52
N THR A 99 34.02 0.55 9.73
CA THR A 99 33.72 1.54 8.68
C THR A 99 34.77 1.48 7.58
N SER A 100 34.42 0.85 6.45
CA SER A 100 35.30 0.86 5.28
C SER A 100 35.39 2.32 4.78
N ARG A 101 36.45 2.68 4.05
CA ARG A 101 36.56 4.02 3.44
C ARG A 101 35.33 4.37 2.59
N SER A 102 34.73 3.37 1.93
CA SER A 102 33.48 3.52 1.18
C SER A 102 32.27 3.80 2.07
N ASP A 103 32.15 3.19 3.25
CA ASP A 103 31.05 3.45 4.18
C ASP A 103 31.16 4.84 4.82
N LEU A 104 32.39 5.28 5.12
CA LEU A 104 32.66 6.66 5.57
C LEU A 104 32.23 7.67 4.51
N GLN A 105 32.55 7.41 3.24
CA GLN A 105 32.18 8.27 2.12
C GLN A 105 30.66 8.31 1.90
N ILE A 106 29.96 7.17 1.97
CA ILE A 106 28.48 7.13 1.90
C ILE A 106 27.86 7.90 3.07
N SER A 107 28.40 7.74 4.28
CA SER A 107 27.91 8.47 5.45
C SER A 107 28.12 9.98 5.35
N GLN A 108 29.21 10.41 4.70
CA GLN A 108 29.49 11.83 4.42
C GLN A 108 28.56 12.37 3.35
N GLN A 109 28.37 11.64 2.24
CA GLN A 109 27.43 12.01 1.18
C GLN A 109 25.99 12.09 1.69
N LEU A 110 25.58 11.17 2.56
CA LEU A 110 24.25 11.21 3.17
C LEU A 110 24.11 12.41 4.11
N LYS A 111 25.12 12.68 4.95
CA LYS A 111 25.10 13.87 5.83
C LYS A 111 25.05 15.16 5.02
N GLU A 112 25.81 15.24 3.93
CA GLU A 112 25.80 16.38 3.02
C GLU A 112 24.44 16.51 2.35
N LEU A 113 23.85 15.42 1.85
CA LEU A 113 22.52 15.43 1.25
C LEU A 113 21.43 15.84 2.25
N LEU A 114 21.47 15.33 3.48
CA LEU A 114 20.54 15.73 4.55
C LEU A 114 20.70 17.20 4.91
N LYS A 115 21.94 17.71 4.94
CA LYS A 115 22.23 19.12 5.21
C LYS A 115 21.79 20.02 4.05
N THR A 116 22.10 19.64 2.81
CA THR A 116 21.67 20.37 1.61
C THR A 116 20.15 20.43 1.49
N ASN A 117 19.45 19.39 1.95
CA ASN A 117 18.00 19.28 1.90
C ASN A 117 17.35 19.48 3.28
N GLU A 118 18.03 20.10 4.23
CA GLU A 118 17.55 20.25 5.62
C GLU A 118 16.17 20.92 5.66
N ALA A 119 15.97 21.93 4.81
CA ALA A 119 14.71 22.62 4.63
C ALA A 119 13.54 21.71 4.21
N LEU A 120 13.75 20.55 3.58
CA LEU A 120 12.68 19.59 3.27
C LEU A 120 12.23 18.80 4.52
N PHE A 121 13.07 18.75 5.55
CA PHE A 121 12.84 18.00 6.77
C PHE A 121 12.58 18.90 7.99
N GLU A 122 12.64 20.21 7.82
CA GLU A 122 12.22 21.15 8.85
C GLU A 122 10.74 20.95 9.20
N ALA A 123 10.42 21.02 10.49
CA ALA A 123 9.04 20.84 10.96
C ALA A 123 8.08 21.90 10.38
N SER A 124 8.59 23.08 10.04
CA SER A 124 7.87 24.18 9.38
C SER A 124 7.48 23.86 7.93
N SER A 125 8.29 23.09 7.20
CA SER A 125 8.02 22.71 5.80
C SER A 125 7.18 21.43 5.68
N LEU A 126 7.33 20.51 6.64
CA LEU A 126 6.54 19.27 6.71
C LEU A 126 5.09 19.46 7.20
N SER A 127 4.79 20.59 7.87
CA SER A 127 3.55 20.72 8.65
C SER A 127 2.31 21.17 7.88
N LEU A 128 2.42 21.75 6.67
CA LEU A 128 1.26 22.22 5.89
C LEU A 128 1.08 21.57 4.51
N GLY A 129 2.04 20.79 4.02
CA GLY A 129 1.95 20.23 2.67
C GLY A 129 2.02 21.30 1.57
N MET A 130 1.32 21.08 0.46
CA MET A 130 1.32 22.00 -0.69
C MET A 130 0.42 23.22 -0.43
N ASN A 131 1.00 24.42 -0.44
CA ASN A 131 0.27 25.68 -0.35
C ASN A 131 -0.04 26.26 -1.75
N GLY A 132 -1.12 27.04 -1.85
CA GLY A 132 -1.48 27.76 -3.09
C GLY A 132 -2.32 26.95 -4.10
N PHE A 133 -2.79 25.76 -3.71
CA PHE A 133 -3.75 24.98 -4.50
C PHE A 133 -5.09 24.90 -3.78
N THR A 134 -6.18 25.10 -4.52
CA THR A 134 -7.55 24.93 -4.00
C THR A 134 -8.20 23.77 -4.73
N ALA A 135 -8.48 22.69 -4.00
CA ALA A 135 -9.29 21.60 -4.52
C ALA A 135 -10.77 21.99 -4.51
N SER A 136 -11.49 21.67 -5.58
CA SER A 136 -12.95 21.83 -5.66
C SER A 136 -13.59 20.45 -5.80
N LEU A 137 -14.57 20.16 -4.94
CA LEU A 137 -15.33 18.92 -4.98
C LEU A 137 -16.62 19.14 -5.77
N LYS A 138 -16.88 18.31 -6.78
CA LYS A 138 -18.15 18.33 -7.51
C LYS A 138 -19.16 17.43 -6.80
N LEU A 139 -20.37 17.96 -6.60
CA LEU A 139 -21.46 17.19 -6.02
C LEU A 139 -22.30 16.58 -7.14
N LYS A 140 -22.84 15.38 -6.90
CA LYS A 140 -23.75 14.69 -7.82
C LYS A 140 -24.99 15.55 -8.08
N ALA A 141 -25.60 15.36 -9.25
CA ALA A 141 -26.87 15.98 -9.58
C ALA A 141 -27.93 15.68 -8.49
N ASN A 142 -28.55 16.72 -7.94
CA ASN A 142 -29.54 16.68 -6.85
C ASN A 142 -29.00 16.25 -5.46
N ALA A 143 -27.70 16.34 -5.22
CA ALA A 143 -27.14 16.15 -3.89
C ALA A 143 -27.79 17.12 -2.87
N LYS A 144 -28.15 16.60 -1.70
CA LYS A 144 -28.71 17.39 -0.60
C LYS A 144 -27.70 17.45 0.56
N PRO A 145 -27.62 18.58 1.29
CA PRO A 145 -26.78 18.66 2.47
C PRO A 145 -27.08 17.57 3.49
N VAL A 146 -26.01 16.96 4.00
CA VAL A 146 -26.08 15.93 5.04
C VAL A 146 -25.51 16.52 6.33
N PHE A 147 -26.36 16.63 7.35
CA PHE A 147 -25.97 17.08 8.68
C PHE A 147 -26.12 15.92 9.68
N GLN A 148 -25.00 15.38 10.12
CA GLN A 148 -24.95 14.30 11.09
C GLN A 148 -24.46 14.85 12.43
N LYS A 149 -25.19 14.55 13.50
CA LYS A 149 -24.81 14.92 14.86
C LYS A 149 -23.56 14.17 15.29
N ASP A 150 -22.64 14.87 15.95
CA ASP A 150 -21.46 14.27 16.55
C ASP A 150 -21.80 13.24 17.63
N GLY A 151 -20.95 12.21 17.70
CA GLY A 151 -20.97 11.26 18.80
C GLY A 151 -20.43 11.87 20.10
N PRO A 152 -20.76 11.29 21.26
CA PRO A 152 -20.22 11.75 22.53
C PRO A 152 -18.71 11.54 22.61
N VAL A 153 -18.00 12.50 23.21
CA VAL A 153 -16.58 12.35 23.55
C VAL A 153 -16.49 11.75 24.95
N THR A 154 -15.83 10.61 25.09
CA THR A 154 -15.58 10.00 26.40
C THR A 154 -14.82 10.97 27.29
N TYR A 155 -15.20 11.08 28.57
CA TYR A 155 -14.62 12.04 29.51
C TYR A 155 -13.08 11.98 29.58
N SER A 156 -12.50 10.77 29.55
CA SER A 156 -11.05 10.56 29.54
C SER A 156 -10.33 11.19 28.34
N LEU A 157 -11.04 11.39 27.22
CA LEU A 157 -10.49 11.88 25.96
C LEU A 157 -10.65 13.39 25.78
N VAL A 158 -11.47 14.06 26.60
CA VAL A 158 -11.84 15.48 26.40
C VAL A 158 -10.60 16.38 26.35
N SER A 159 -9.66 16.22 27.28
CA SER A 159 -8.44 17.03 27.32
C SER A 159 -7.54 16.80 26.10
N GLN A 160 -7.46 15.56 25.62
CA GLN A 160 -6.65 15.21 24.44
C GLN A 160 -7.30 15.73 23.17
N ALA A 161 -8.62 15.58 23.05
CA ALA A 161 -9.41 16.12 21.95
C ALA A 161 -9.24 17.63 21.82
N LYS A 162 -9.40 18.37 22.93
CA LYS A 162 -9.22 19.82 22.95
C LYS A 162 -7.83 20.23 22.47
N LYS A 163 -6.79 19.57 22.99
CA LYS A 163 -5.39 19.85 22.59
C LYS A 163 -5.17 19.62 21.09
N GLU A 164 -5.74 18.55 20.54
CA GLU A 164 -5.58 18.24 19.12
C GLU A 164 -6.36 19.21 18.21
N TYR A 165 -7.57 19.61 18.59
CA TYR A 165 -8.32 20.64 17.85
C TYR A 165 -7.61 21.99 17.86
N GLU A 166 -7.04 22.40 19.00
CA GLU A 166 -6.24 23.63 19.07
C GLU A 166 -5.03 23.55 18.16
N ARG A 167 -4.29 22.45 18.20
CA ARG A 167 -3.15 22.22 17.29
C ARG A 167 -3.59 22.32 15.83
N LEU A 168 -4.69 21.66 15.45
CA LEU A 168 -5.20 21.69 14.07
C LEU A 168 -5.57 23.11 13.63
N ARG A 169 -6.18 23.90 14.53
CA ARG A 169 -6.51 25.31 14.29
C ARG A 169 -5.27 26.19 14.14
N GLU A 170 -4.30 26.06 15.05
CA GLU A 170 -3.03 26.80 15.02
C GLU A 170 -2.23 26.50 13.76
N THR A 171 -2.27 25.24 13.28
CA THR A 171 -1.67 24.84 12.00
C THR A 171 -2.48 25.25 10.77
N GLY A 172 -3.66 25.85 10.93
CA GLY A 172 -4.51 26.26 9.81
C GLY A 172 -5.14 25.12 9.00
N ILE A 173 -5.09 23.88 9.51
CA ILE A 173 -5.71 22.70 8.87
C ILE A 173 -7.24 22.79 8.98
N ILE A 174 -7.75 23.31 10.08
CA ILE A 174 -9.18 23.56 10.30
C ILE A 174 -9.41 25.01 10.72
N ASN A 175 -10.59 25.51 10.41
CA ASN A 175 -11.08 26.82 10.82
C ASN A 175 -12.46 26.71 11.46
N SER A 176 -12.81 27.68 12.31
CA SER A 176 -14.15 27.78 12.87
C SER A 176 -15.13 28.26 11.79
N ILE A 177 -16.32 27.66 11.76
CA ILE A 177 -17.43 28.05 10.90
C ILE A 177 -18.66 28.18 11.79
N ASP A 178 -19.35 29.31 11.71
CA ASP A 178 -20.49 29.60 12.61
C ASP A 178 -21.71 28.74 12.26
N THR A 179 -21.99 28.55 10.97
CA THR A 179 -23.12 27.76 10.48
C THR A 179 -22.77 27.01 9.19
N ASN A 180 -23.21 25.76 9.09
CA ASN A 180 -23.08 24.95 7.87
C ASN A 180 -24.23 23.94 7.80
N ASN A 181 -24.74 23.69 6.59
CA ASN A 181 -25.75 22.66 6.31
C ASN A 181 -25.12 21.27 6.17
N TRP A 182 -23.79 21.19 6.08
CA TRP A 182 -23.02 19.96 6.03
C TRP A 182 -22.30 19.72 7.35
N ALA A 183 -22.49 18.53 7.92
CA ALA A 183 -21.74 18.08 9.09
C ALA A 183 -21.55 16.57 9.04
N SER A 184 -20.33 16.11 9.31
CA SER A 184 -19.98 14.69 9.43
C SER A 184 -19.51 14.43 10.85
N PRO A 185 -19.89 13.30 11.45
CA PRO A 185 -19.56 13.04 12.84
C PRO A 185 -18.07 12.74 12.97
N VAL A 186 -17.51 13.16 14.09
CA VAL A 186 -16.08 12.96 14.39
C VAL A 186 -15.86 11.83 15.39
N VAL A 187 -14.82 11.05 15.15
CA VAL A 187 -14.38 9.93 15.99
C VAL A 187 -13.01 10.24 16.58
N HIS A 188 -12.88 9.96 17.87
CA HIS A 188 -11.69 10.19 18.67
C HIS A 188 -10.98 8.87 18.91
N ILE A 189 -9.72 8.76 18.49
CA ILE A 189 -8.96 7.50 18.54
C ILE A 189 -7.65 7.73 19.27
N GLU A 190 -7.44 6.98 20.36
CA GLU A 190 -6.13 6.83 20.97
C GLU A 190 -5.32 5.79 20.18
N LYS A 191 -4.08 6.15 19.84
CA LYS A 191 -3.14 5.20 19.24
C LYS A 191 -2.41 4.42 20.33
N LEU A 192 -1.85 3.29 19.92
CA LEU A 192 -0.95 2.47 20.74
C LEU A 192 0.25 3.26 21.29
N ASN A 193 0.72 4.29 20.58
CA ASN A 193 1.83 5.12 21.04
C ASN A 193 1.40 6.26 21.98
N GLY A 194 0.14 6.25 22.46
CA GLY A 194 -0.42 7.27 23.34
C GLY A 194 -0.84 8.57 22.63
N ASN A 195 -0.63 8.69 21.32
CA ASN A 195 -1.05 9.88 20.58
C ASN A 195 -2.53 9.81 20.22
N PHE A 196 -3.15 10.99 20.21
CA PHE A 196 -4.55 11.16 19.85
C PHE A 196 -4.73 11.42 18.36
N ARG A 197 -5.84 10.95 17.76
CA ARG A 197 -6.26 11.26 16.39
C ARG A 197 -7.73 11.61 16.33
N VAL A 198 -8.02 12.62 15.53
CA VAL A 198 -9.37 13.03 15.12
C VAL A 198 -9.64 12.45 13.74
N VAL A 199 -10.77 11.76 13.56
CA VAL A 199 -11.17 11.12 12.30
C VAL A 199 -12.59 11.51 11.95
N TRP A 200 -12.80 12.08 10.76
CA TRP A 200 -14.13 12.38 10.23
C TRP A 200 -14.75 11.16 9.56
N ARG A 201 -16.00 10.86 9.88
CA ARG A 201 -16.77 9.83 9.16
C ARG A 201 -17.45 10.46 7.95
N LEU A 202 -16.77 10.42 6.81
CA LEU A 202 -17.20 11.10 5.59
C LEU A 202 -18.17 10.30 4.71
N GLN A 203 -18.74 9.19 5.20
CA GLN A 203 -19.57 8.30 4.37
C GLN A 203 -20.74 9.05 3.71
N GLY A 204 -21.51 9.84 4.47
CA GLY A 204 -22.64 10.59 3.93
C GLY A 204 -22.21 11.69 2.94
N LEU A 205 -21.03 12.28 3.15
CA LEU A 205 -20.46 13.26 2.21
C LEU A 205 -19.99 12.58 0.92
N ASN A 206 -19.30 11.44 1.02
CA ASN A 206 -18.80 10.68 -0.12
C ASN A 206 -19.94 10.22 -1.04
N GLU A 207 -21.11 9.88 -0.50
CA GLU A 207 -22.29 9.53 -1.30
C GLU A 207 -22.77 10.69 -2.18
N CYS A 208 -22.50 11.93 -1.77
CA CYS A 208 -22.91 13.15 -2.46
C CYS A 208 -21.87 13.68 -3.45
N ILE A 209 -20.61 13.22 -3.41
CA ILE A 209 -19.52 13.68 -4.28
C ILE A 209 -19.49 12.86 -5.57
N GLU A 210 -19.30 13.51 -6.72
CA GLU A 210 -19.11 12.83 -8.00
C GLU A 210 -17.80 12.02 -8.00
N ASP A 211 -17.85 10.81 -8.55
CA ASP A 211 -16.64 10.00 -8.69
C ASP A 211 -15.72 10.64 -9.74
N ASP A 212 -14.48 10.92 -9.34
CA ASP A 212 -13.45 11.32 -10.29
C ASP A 212 -13.16 10.13 -11.23
N ASN A 213 -13.44 10.31 -12.52
CA ASN A 213 -13.26 9.28 -13.53
C ASN A 213 -11.75 9.16 -13.90
N CYS A 214 -10.93 8.76 -12.93
CA CYS A 214 -9.46 8.71 -12.97
C CYS A 214 -8.87 7.54 -13.77
N ASN A 215 -9.57 7.03 -14.79
CA ASN A 215 -9.15 5.85 -15.56
C ASN A 215 -7.84 6.03 -16.36
N ASN A 216 -7.26 7.24 -16.43
CA ASN A 216 -6.10 7.52 -17.27
C ASN A 216 -4.79 7.91 -16.53
N LEU A 217 -4.77 7.99 -15.20
CA LEU A 217 -3.62 8.60 -14.48
C LEU A 217 -2.66 7.61 -13.81
N ILE A 218 -3.02 6.34 -13.63
CA ILE A 218 -2.17 5.37 -12.88
C ILE A 218 -1.13 4.67 -13.78
N SER A 219 -1.10 4.95 -15.09
CA SER A 219 -0.24 4.21 -16.04
C SER A 219 1.21 4.71 -16.17
N ARG A 220 1.64 5.75 -15.46
CA ARG A 220 2.97 6.35 -15.69
C ARG A 220 3.71 6.64 -14.38
N HIS A 221 4.81 5.92 -14.17
CA HIS A 221 5.90 6.20 -13.21
C HIS A 221 5.75 5.68 -11.78
N PHE A 222 5.86 4.35 -11.60
CA PHE A 222 6.48 3.82 -10.39
C PHE A 222 7.17 2.48 -10.70
N GLN A 223 8.51 2.47 -10.79
CA GLN A 223 9.31 1.25 -10.75
C GLN A 223 10.31 1.35 -9.59
N PRO A 224 10.02 0.76 -8.42
CA PRO A 224 11.01 0.56 -7.38
C PRO A 224 11.95 -0.61 -7.75
N ASP A 225 13.22 -0.51 -7.36
CA ASP A 225 14.16 -1.62 -7.38
C ASP A 225 13.83 -2.59 -6.23
N TRP A 226 13.32 -3.78 -6.56
CA TRP A 226 12.97 -4.82 -5.58
C TRP A 226 14.09 -5.84 -5.41
N GLN A 227 14.38 -6.20 -4.16
CA GLN A 227 15.25 -7.33 -3.85
C GLN A 227 14.59 -8.67 -4.24
N LYS A 228 15.38 -9.56 -4.85
CA LYS A 228 14.92 -10.82 -5.45
C LYS A 228 14.86 -11.91 -4.39
N THR A 229 13.75 -12.63 -4.32
CA THR A 229 13.64 -13.89 -3.56
C THR A 229 13.45 -15.06 -4.52
N GLU A 230 14.19 -16.16 -4.32
CA GLU A 230 14.09 -17.36 -5.16
C GLU A 230 12.97 -18.30 -4.69
N LEU A 231 12.04 -18.62 -5.60
CA LEU A 231 11.02 -19.67 -5.44
C LEU A 231 11.09 -20.64 -6.61
N SER A 232 10.82 -21.93 -6.38
CA SER A 232 10.81 -22.96 -7.43
C SER A 232 9.44 -23.61 -7.61
N LEU A 233 8.97 -23.63 -8.86
CA LEU A 233 7.82 -24.39 -9.35
C LEU A 233 8.30 -25.66 -10.04
N SER A 234 7.76 -26.83 -9.72
CA SER A 234 7.96 -28.06 -10.50
C SER A 234 6.71 -28.36 -11.33
N PRO A 235 6.83 -28.81 -12.59
CA PRO A 235 5.74 -29.51 -13.23
C PRO A 235 5.40 -30.74 -12.39
N SER A 236 4.11 -31.01 -12.16
CA SER A 236 3.69 -32.25 -11.52
C SER A 236 4.14 -33.43 -12.38
N GLN A 237 5.04 -34.25 -11.85
CA GLN A 237 5.28 -35.58 -12.43
C GLN A 237 4.09 -36.45 -12.04
N HIS A 238 3.32 -36.84 -13.06
CA HIS A 238 2.62 -38.11 -13.05
C HIS A 238 3.55 -39.15 -13.64
#